data_AF-A0A2G6UHN9-F1
#
_entry.id   AF-A0A2G6UHN9-F1
#
_cell.length_a   1.000
_cell.length_b   1.000
_cell.length_c   1.000
_cell.angle_alpha   90.00
_cell.angle_beta   90.00
_cell.angle_gamma   90.00
#
_symmetry.space_group_name_H-M   'P 1'
#
loop_
_entity.id
_entity.type
_entity.pdbx_description
1 polymer ?
#
loop_
_entity_poly.entity_id
_entity_poly.type
_entity_poly.pdbx_seq_one_letter_code
_entity_poly.pdbx_strand_id
1 'polypeptide(L)'
;METLIIGLLFLIPGIAVIFWINKRKFNRRNMAGLEGFSSYEKSLFVRFLEGIGKWIAYAFIIFGLLLLWTYSREKKQQAAKAETTTNTNKSGR
;
A
#
# COMPACT_ATOMS: atom_id res chain seq x y z
N MET A 1 13.48 4.94 12.58
CA MET A 1 12.06 5.00 12.97
C MET A 1 11.23 5.77 11.95
N GLU A 2 11.78 6.81 11.34
CA GLU A 2 11.08 7.68 10.36
C GLU A 2 10.59 6.95 9.10
N THR A 3 11.38 6.01 8.55
CA THR A 3 11.01 5.22 7.36
C THR A 3 9.78 4.34 7.56
N LEU A 4 9.54 3.83 8.76
CA LEU A 4 8.33 3.06 9.08
C LEU A 4 7.07 3.96 9.12
N ILE A 5 7.20 5.17 9.65
CA ILE A 5 6.10 6.13 9.76
C ILE A 5 5.67 6.62 8.37
N ILE A 6 6.64 6.93 7.49
CA ILE A 6 6.37 7.34 6.11
C ILE A 6 5.72 6.19 5.33
N GLY A 7 6.18 4.96 5.52
CA GLY A 7 5.55 3.77 4.92
C GLY A 7 4.10 3.62 5.36
N LEU A 8 3.80 3.80 6.65
CA LEU A 8 2.43 3.69 7.19
C LEU A 8 1.52 4.83 6.71
N LEU A 9 2.06 6.06 6.64
CA LEU A 9 1.36 7.23 6.10
C LEU A 9 0.98 7.08 4.64
N PHE A 10 1.74 6.31 3.85
CA PHE A 10 1.36 5.99 2.47
C PHE A 10 0.36 4.82 2.41
N LEU A 11 0.50 3.83 3.28
CA LEU A 11 -0.29 2.59 3.20
C LEU A 11 -1.75 2.78 3.66
N ILE A 12 -1.98 3.58 4.72
CA ILE A 12 -3.32 3.90 5.24
C ILE A 12 -4.22 4.58 4.19
N PRO A 13 -3.81 5.69 3.53
CA PRO A 13 -4.65 6.33 2.52
C PRO A 13 -4.85 5.44 1.29
N GLY A 14 -3.87 4.61 0.89
CA GLY A 14 -4.05 3.64 -0.18
C GLY A 14 -5.19 2.65 0.10
N ILE A 15 -5.25 2.09 1.31
CA ILE A 15 -6.34 1.21 1.75
C ILE A 15 -7.66 2.00 1.87
N ALA A 16 -7.62 3.21 2.43
CA ALA A 16 -8.82 4.04 2.61
C ALA A 16 -9.48 4.40 1.26
N VAL A 17 -8.69 4.70 0.23
CA VAL A 17 -9.18 4.96 -1.13
C VAL A 17 -9.84 3.71 -1.72
N ILE A 18 -9.22 2.53 -1.60
CA ILE A 18 -9.85 1.27 -2.05
C ILE A 18 -11.17 1.03 -1.32
N PHE A 19 -11.17 1.15 0.01
CA PHE A 19 -12.35 0.91 0.83
C PHE A 19 -13.48 1.88 0.50
N TRP A 20 -13.16 3.16 0.29
CA TRP A 20 -14.13 4.18 -0.05
C TRP A 20 -14.74 3.96 -1.44
N ILE A 21 -13.93 3.57 -2.43
CA ILE A 21 -14.42 3.20 -3.77
C ILE A 21 -15.33 1.98 -3.69
N ASN A 22 -14.93 0.94 -2.96
CA ASN A 22 -15.71 -0.29 -2.83
C ASN A 22 -17.03 -0.03 -2.07
N LYS A 23 -17.01 0.85 -1.06
CA LYS A 23 -18.19 1.32 -0.33
C LYS A 23 -19.15 2.08 -1.24
N ARG A 24 -18.66 2.99 -2.09
CA ARG A 24 -19.50 3.69 -3.09
C ARG A 24 -20.12 2.73 -4.10
N LYS A 25 -19.40 1.67 -4.49
CA LYS A 25 -19.92 0.63 -5.40
C LYS A 25 -21.05 -0.17 -4.76
N PHE A 26 -20.92 -0.51 -3.47
CA PHE A 26 -21.94 -1.22 -2.71
C PHE A 26 -23.21 -0.37 -2.54
N ASN A 27 -23.07 0.90 -2.14
CA ASN A 27 -24.20 1.82 -1.96
C ASN A 27 -24.93 2.20 -3.26
N ARG A 28 -24.39 1.83 -4.43
CA ARG A 28 -25.03 2.07 -5.75
C ARG A 28 -25.82 0.86 -6.25
N ARG A 29 -25.78 -0.28 -5.55
CA ARG A 29 -26.56 -1.48 -5.89
C ARG A 29 -27.90 -1.42 -5.16
N ASN A 30 -29.00 -1.32 -5.89
CA ASN A 30 -30.34 -1.54 -5.32
C ASN A 30 -30.52 -3.03 -4.95
N MET A 31 -31.61 -3.37 -4.26
CA MET A 31 -31.93 -4.73 -3.77
C MET A 31 -31.86 -5.84 -4.84
N ALA A 32 -31.93 -5.50 -6.13
CA ALA A 32 -31.82 -6.41 -7.27
C ALA A 32 -30.44 -6.40 -7.98
N GLY A 33 -29.44 -5.67 -7.47
CA GLY A 33 -28.10 -5.57 -8.09
C GLY A 33 -28.03 -4.73 -9.37
N LEU A 34 -29.14 -4.11 -9.79
CA LEU A 34 -29.24 -3.28 -10.99
C LEU A 34 -28.69 -1.86 -10.72
N GLU A 35 -27.81 -1.40 -11.61
CA GLU A 35 -27.28 -0.04 -11.58
C GLU A 35 -28.31 0.93 -12.18
N GLY A 36 -29.06 1.62 -11.31
CA GLY A 36 -29.98 2.68 -11.73
C GLY A 36 -29.22 3.93 -12.17
N PHE A 37 -28.67 3.93 -13.37
CA PHE A 37 -28.09 5.13 -13.97
C PHE A 37 -29.13 5.78 -14.89
N SER A 38 -29.58 7.00 -14.55
CA SER A 38 -30.46 7.79 -15.45
C SER A 38 -29.68 8.58 -16.52
N SER A 39 -28.34 8.60 -16.46
CA SER A 39 -27.48 9.30 -17.42
C SER A 39 -26.22 8.51 -17.74
N TYR A 40 -25.97 8.31 -19.03
CA TYR A 40 -24.83 7.60 -19.61
C TYR A 40 -23.48 8.24 -19.22
N GLU A 41 -23.41 9.57 -19.20
CA GLU A 41 -22.21 10.34 -18.85
C GLU A 41 -21.73 10.12 -17.41
N LYS A 42 -22.69 10.03 -16.46
CA LYS A 42 -22.35 9.80 -15.04
C LYS A 42 -21.81 8.40 -14.82
N SER A 43 -22.25 7.42 -15.60
CA SER A 43 -21.73 6.05 -15.53
C SER A 43 -20.25 6.03 -15.94
N LEU A 44 -19.91 6.68 -17.05
CA LEU A 44 -18.53 6.74 -17.55
C LEU A 44 -17.58 7.44 -16.57
N PHE A 45 -17.97 8.59 -16.02
CA PHE A 45 -17.13 9.34 -15.08
C PHE A 45 -16.85 8.53 -13.81
N VAL A 46 -17.87 7.86 -13.26
CA VAL A 46 -17.69 7.04 -12.05
C VAL A 46 -16.83 5.80 -12.34
N ARG A 47 -17.04 5.13 -13.49
CA ARG A 47 -16.22 3.99 -13.91
C ARG A 47 -14.75 4.39 -14.14
N PHE A 48 -14.53 5.59 -14.67
CA PHE A 48 -13.20 6.15 -14.90
C PHE A 48 -12.45 6.43 -13.59
N LEU A 49 -13.12 7.07 -12.62
CA LEU A 49 -12.60 7.25 -11.25
C LEU A 49 -12.34 5.91 -10.53
N GLU A 50 -13.20 4.90 -10.74
CA GLU A 50 -13.01 3.55 -10.19
C GLU A 50 -11.75 2.89 -10.75
N GLY A 51 -11.50 3.07 -12.05
CA GLY A 51 -10.28 2.62 -12.72
C GLY A 51 -9.04 3.32 -12.19
N ILE A 52 -9.02 4.66 -12.23
CA ILE A 52 -7.89 5.47 -11.77
C ILE A 52 -7.58 5.21 -10.29
N GLY A 53 -8.60 5.13 -9.45
CA GLY A 53 -8.42 4.84 -8.03
C GLY A 53 -7.77 3.48 -7.75
N LYS A 54 -8.07 2.45 -8.56
CA LYS A 54 -7.39 1.15 -8.47
C LYS A 54 -5.92 1.23 -8.87
N TRP A 55 -5.61 1.93 -9.97
CA TRP A 55 -4.23 2.12 -10.42
C TRP A 55 -3.40 2.89 -9.38
N ILE A 56 -3.94 3.96 -8.82
CA ILE A 56 -3.29 4.73 -7.74
C ILE A 56 -3.05 3.84 -6.53
N ALA A 57 -4.03 3.01 -6.13
CA ALA A 57 -3.86 2.12 -5.01
C ALA A 57 -2.77 1.05 -5.23
N TYR A 58 -2.68 0.48 -6.43
CA TYR A 58 -1.58 -0.43 -6.77
C TYR A 58 -0.22 0.25 -6.71
N ALA A 59 -0.11 1.49 -7.21
CA ALA A 59 1.12 2.26 -7.12
C ALA A 59 1.54 2.49 -5.65
N PHE A 60 0.59 2.88 -4.79
CA PHE A 60 0.82 3.08 -3.36
C PHE A 60 1.26 1.80 -2.63
N ILE A 61 0.64 0.65 -2.94
CA ILE A 61 1.01 -0.65 -2.35
C ILE A 61 2.43 -1.05 -2.77
N ILE A 62 2.76 -0.93 -4.05
CA ILE A 62 4.10 -1.24 -4.57
C ILE A 62 5.15 -0.34 -3.91
N PHE A 63 4.87 0.96 -3.81
CA PHE A 63 5.80 1.91 -3.21
C PHE A 63 6.03 1.64 -1.71
N GLY A 64 4.96 1.33 -0.97
CA GLY A 64 5.05 0.92 0.44
C GLY A 64 5.84 -0.38 0.65
N LEU A 65 5.63 -1.37 -0.21
CA LEU A 65 6.40 -2.63 -0.19
C LEU A 65 7.88 -2.42 -0.50
N LEU A 66 8.21 -1.55 -1.46
CA LEU A 66 9.60 -1.22 -1.81
C LEU A 66 10.33 -0.57 -0.62
N LEU A 67 9.68 0.39 0.06
CA LEU A 67 10.20 1.04 1.26
C LEU A 67 10.42 0.05 2.42
N LEU A 68 9.44 -0.84 2.64
CA LEU A 68 9.56 -1.88 3.66
C LEU A 68 10.70 -2.86 3.35
N TRP A 69 10.87 -3.20 2.07
CA TRP A 69 11.93 -4.08 1.62
C TRP A 69 13.33 -3.46 1.77
N THR A 70 13.47 -2.17 1.49
CA THR A 70 14.74 -1.44 1.74
C THR A 70 15.08 -1.42 3.22
N TYR A 71 14.10 -1.13 4.09
CA TYR A 71 14.28 -1.14 5.54
C TYR A 71 14.71 -2.52 6.08
N SER A 72 14.14 -3.61 5.54
CA SER A 72 14.51 -4.98 5.95
C SER A 72 15.96 -5.35 5.63
N ARG A 73 16.54 -4.80 4.55
CA ARG A 73 17.94 -5.03 4.19
C ARG A 73 18.92 -4.38 5.16
N GLU A 74 18.59 -3.22 5.71
CA GLU A 74 19.46 -2.52 6.67
C GLU A 74 19.62 -3.30 7.98
N LYS A 75 18.55 -3.94 8.47
CA LYS A 75 18.63 -4.79 9.67
C LYS A 75 19.47 -6.05 9.45
N LYS A 76 19.39 -6.69 8.28
CA LYS A 76 20.22 -7.87 7.97
C LYS A 76 21.71 -7.53 7.93
N GLN A 77 22.07 -6.35 7.44
CA GLN A 77 23.48 -5.93 7.43
C GLN A 77 24.02 -5.59 8.82
N GLN A 78 23.19 -5.06 9.72
CA GLN A 78 23.61 -4.79 11.11
C GLN A 78 23.83 -6.07 11.91
N ALA A 79 22.99 -7.09 11.72
CA ALA A 79 23.18 -8.42 12.33
C ALA A 79 24.46 -9.11 11.83
N ALA A 80 24.69 -9.10 10.52
CA ALA A 80 25.91 -9.69 9.94
C ALA A 80 27.20 -8.97 10.38
N LYS A 81 27.16 -7.64 10.53
CA LYS A 81 28.31 -6.86 11.04
C LYS A 81 28.56 -7.11 12.53
N ALA A 82 27.50 -7.24 13.34
CA ALA A 82 27.62 -7.56 14.77
C ALA A 82 28.26 -8.94 14.99
N GLU A 83 27.85 -9.96 14.23
CA GLU A 83 28.44 -11.29 14.31
C GLU A 83 29.91 -11.31 13.88
N THR A 84 30.27 -10.61 12.80
CA THR A 84 31.67 -10.54 12.32
C THR A 84 32.59 -9.82 13.33
N THR A 85 32.09 -8.77 13.98
CA THR A 85 32.85 -7.99 14.99
C THR A 85 33.04 -8.79 16.30
N THR A 86 32.09 -9.65 16.64
CA THR A 86 32.17 -10.50 17.84
C THR A 86 33.15 -11.66 17.65
N ASN A 87 33.20 -12.25 16.45
CA ASN A 87 34.10 -13.35 16.12
C ASN A 87 35.57 -12.90 15.98
N THR A 88 35.81 -11.69 15.46
CA THR A 88 37.17 -11.11 15.38
C THR A 88 37.73 -10.76 16.75
N ASN A 89 36.91 -10.26 17.69
CA ASN A 89 37.32 -9.99 19.07
C ASN A 89 37.74 -11.26 19.84
N LYS A 90 37.04 -12.39 19.60
CA LYS A 90 37.38 -13.70 20.21
C LYS A 90 38.66 -14.34 19.67
N SER A 91 39.08 -14.01 18.45
CA SER A 91 40.28 -14.59 17.84
C SER A 91 41.58 -13.88 18.26
N GLY A 92 41.49 -12.71 18.90
CA GLY A 92 42.63 -11.92 19.36
C GLY A 92 42.87 -11.98 20.88
N ARG A 93 42.24 -12.93 21.58
CA ARG A 93 42.44 -13.21 23.01
C ARG A 93 42.91 -14.64 23.21
#